data_AF-A0A2J6SRZ8-F1
#
_entry.id   AF-A0A2J6SRZ8-F1
#
_cell.length_a   1.000
_cell.length_b   1.000
_cell.length_c   1.000
_cell.angle_alpha   90.00
_cell.angle_beta   90.00
_cell.angle_gamma   90.00
#
_symmetry.space_group_name_H-M   'P 1'
#
loop_
_entity.id
_entity.type
_entity.pdbx_description
1 polymer ?
#
loop_
_entity_poly.entity_id
_entity_poly.type
_entity_poly.pdbx_seq_one_letter_code
_entity_poly.pdbx_strand_id
1 'polypeptide(L)'
;SFEIPVTSALDVPIPRTELSKLINGFQPRAMEDKWFVYANEPDAQGNTVVHMFRSWTGHKMAELKIHVPLDDDGKFAEEDSKITEITWESDPERHRNQTEEGAKAMAREVCNWVLDVKLG
;
A
#
# COMPACT_ATOMS: atom_id res chain seq x y z
N SER A 1 1.20 14.45 1.78
CA SER A 1 1.77 14.14 0.44
C SER A 1 3.23 13.80 0.59
N PHE A 2 3.88 13.27 -0.46
CA PHE A 2 5.33 13.17 -0.54
C PHE A 2 5.98 14.53 -0.82
N GLU A 3 7.24 14.75 -0.41
CA GLU A 3 8.07 15.85 -0.92
C GLU A 3 8.97 15.38 -2.06
N ILE A 4 9.67 14.26 -1.87
CA ILE A 4 10.58 13.69 -2.86
C ILE A 4 10.15 12.24 -3.12
N PRO A 5 9.12 12.01 -3.97
CA PRO A 5 8.66 10.68 -4.27
C PRO A 5 9.64 9.95 -5.21
N VAL A 6 9.91 8.69 -4.90
CA VAL A 6 10.60 7.74 -5.79
C VAL A 6 9.69 6.57 -6.06
N THR A 7 9.62 6.12 -7.31
CA THR A 7 8.75 5.01 -7.74
C THR A 7 9.60 3.87 -8.29
N SER A 8 9.21 2.64 -7.96
CA SER A 8 9.78 1.42 -8.54
C SER A 8 8.68 0.39 -8.80
N ALA A 9 8.91 -0.46 -9.80
CA ALA A 9 8.06 -1.62 -10.05
C ALA A 9 8.14 -2.60 -8.87
N LEU A 10 6.99 -3.19 -8.53
CA LEU A 10 6.87 -4.19 -7.49
C LEU A 10 5.79 -5.17 -7.90
N ASP A 11 6.19 -6.31 -8.46
CA ASP A 11 5.29 -7.37 -8.89
C ASP A 11 5.08 -8.37 -7.74
N VAL A 12 4.02 -8.18 -6.96
CA VAL A 12 3.70 -9.02 -5.81
C VAL A 12 2.22 -9.42 -5.85
N PRO A 13 1.90 -10.71 -5.90
CA PRO A 13 0.52 -11.17 -5.89
C PRO A 13 -0.15 -10.92 -4.53
N ILE A 14 -1.42 -10.57 -4.60
CA ILE A 14 -2.31 -10.38 -3.46
C ILE A 14 -3.40 -11.45 -3.58
N PRO A 15 -3.40 -12.47 -2.71
CA PRO A 15 -4.48 -13.45 -2.69
C PRO A 15 -5.83 -12.77 -2.54
N ARG A 16 -6.85 -13.24 -3.27
CA ARG A 16 -8.21 -12.67 -3.21
C ARG A 16 -8.76 -12.53 -1.79
N THR A 17 -8.45 -13.49 -0.90
CA THR A 17 -8.87 -13.48 0.51
C THR A 17 -8.27 -12.33 1.32
N GLU A 18 -7.16 -11.76 0.85
CA GLU A 18 -6.39 -10.71 1.53
C GLU A 18 -6.71 -9.30 1.01
N LEU A 19 -7.21 -9.17 -0.22
CA LEU A 19 -7.48 -7.88 -0.85
C LEU A 19 -8.39 -6.99 0.01
N SER A 20 -9.47 -7.54 0.56
CA SER A 20 -10.43 -6.77 1.37
C SER A 20 -9.77 -6.09 2.59
N LYS A 21 -8.75 -6.72 3.20
CA LYS A 21 -8.02 -6.15 4.34
C LYS A 21 -7.18 -4.96 3.92
N LEU A 22 -6.54 -5.02 2.73
CA LEU A 22 -5.83 -3.88 2.15
C LEU A 22 -6.75 -2.70 1.87
N ILE A 23 -7.93 -2.97 1.28
CA ILE A 23 -8.90 -1.94 0.93
C ILE A 23 -9.51 -1.29 2.17
N ASN A 24 -9.83 -2.08 3.20
CA ASN A 24 -10.38 -1.57 4.46
C ASN A 24 -9.38 -0.69 5.23
N GLY A 25 -8.07 -0.88 5.00
CA GLY A 25 -7.02 -0.10 5.62
C GLY A 25 -6.93 -0.28 7.14
N PHE A 26 -6.37 0.72 7.81
CA PHE A 26 -6.20 0.74 9.25
C PHE A 26 -6.22 2.16 9.80
N GLN A 27 -7.11 2.40 10.76
CA GLN A 27 -7.19 3.65 11.51
C GLN A 27 -6.61 3.47 12.91
N PRO A 28 -5.55 4.22 13.28
CA PRO A 28 -4.94 4.13 14.60
C PRO A 28 -5.93 4.59 15.69
N ARG A 29 -5.91 3.92 16.85
CA ARG A 29 -6.76 4.21 18.01
C ARG A 29 -5.97 4.76 19.19
N ALA A 30 -4.67 4.49 19.24
CA ALA A 30 -3.77 4.97 20.27
C ALA A 30 -2.44 5.46 19.68
N MET A 31 -1.60 6.12 20.50
CA MET A 31 -0.32 6.66 20.05
C MET A 31 0.68 5.57 19.64
N GLU A 32 0.52 4.37 20.20
CA GLU A 32 1.31 3.19 19.90
C GLU A 32 1.01 2.64 18.49
N ASP A 33 -0.15 2.99 17.92
CA ASP A 33 -0.52 2.63 16.56
C ASP A 33 0.23 3.53 15.58
N LYS A 34 1.41 3.07 15.22
CA LYS A 34 2.43 3.79 14.46
C LYS A 34 2.05 4.14 13.01
N TRP A 35 0.95 3.61 12.51
CA TRP A 35 0.57 3.66 11.10
C TRP A 35 -0.88 4.09 10.93
N PHE A 36 -1.12 4.86 9.88
CA PHE A 36 -2.44 5.11 9.34
C PHE A 36 -2.44 4.66 7.88
N VAL A 37 -3.38 3.80 7.52
CA VAL A 37 -3.47 3.21 6.18
C VAL A 37 -4.89 3.37 5.65
N TYR A 38 -5.03 3.80 4.42
CA TYR A 38 -6.32 3.77 3.72
C TYR A 38 -6.12 3.47 2.24
N ALA A 39 -7.15 2.96 1.58
CA ALA A 39 -7.14 2.74 0.15
C ALA A 39 -8.13 3.68 -0.55
N ASN A 40 -7.82 4.00 -1.80
CA ASN A 40 -8.82 4.58 -2.69
C ASN A 40 -9.79 3.50 -3.17
N GLU A 41 -10.98 3.92 -3.62
CA GLU A 41 -11.83 3.02 -4.40
C GLU A 41 -11.13 2.64 -5.71
N PRO A 42 -11.22 1.39 -6.17
CA PRO A 42 -10.73 1.02 -7.49
C PRO A 42 -11.39 1.85 -8.59
N ASP A 43 -10.60 2.30 -9.56
CA ASP A 43 -11.10 2.99 -10.74
C ASP A 43 -11.78 2.02 -11.74
N ALA A 44 -12.31 2.56 -12.84
CA ALA A 44 -12.98 1.77 -13.89
C ALA A 44 -12.07 0.76 -14.60
N GLN A 45 -10.77 0.79 -14.35
CA GLN A 45 -9.76 -0.13 -14.90
C GLN A 45 -9.23 -1.09 -13.82
N GLY A 46 -9.83 -1.06 -12.62
CA GLY A 46 -9.44 -1.90 -11.49
C GLY A 46 -8.19 -1.41 -10.76
N ASN A 47 -7.70 -0.20 -11.02
CA ASN A 47 -6.55 0.33 -10.30
C ASN A 47 -6.98 0.99 -8.99
N THR A 48 -6.30 0.67 -7.91
CA THR A 48 -6.43 1.35 -6.62
C THR A 48 -5.05 1.67 -6.04
N VAL A 49 -5.02 2.59 -5.08
CA VAL A 49 -3.81 2.99 -4.36
C VAL A 49 -4.06 2.85 -2.87
N VAL A 50 -3.19 2.10 -2.20
CA VAL A 50 -3.11 2.02 -0.73
C VAL A 50 -2.07 3.02 -0.26
N HIS A 51 -2.47 3.89 0.66
CA HIS A 51 -1.64 4.97 1.20
C HIS A 51 -1.21 4.64 2.62
N MET A 52 0.08 4.73 2.92
CA MET A 52 0.65 4.43 4.23
C MET A 52 1.30 5.67 4.83
N PHE A 53 0.86 6.04 6.04
CA PHE A 53 1.33 7.22 6.76
C PHE A 53 1.85 6.87 8.14
N ARG A 54 2.82 7.65 8.64
CA ARG A 54 3.13 7.67 10.08
C ARG A 54 2.07 8.44 10.83
N SER A 55 1.48 7.82 11.85
CA SER A 55 0.39 8.42 12.62
C SER A 55 0.79 9.67 13.40
N TRP A 56 2.02 9.71 13.94
CA TRP A 56 2.46 10.82 14.79
C TRP A 56 3.04 12.03 14.02
N THR A 57 3.51 11.85 12.78
CA THR A 57 3.95 12.98 11.93
C THR A 57 2.95 13.35 10.86
N GLY A 58 2.03 12.44 10.51
CA GLY A 58 1.15 12.58 9.34
C GLY A 58 1.89 12.50 8.01
N HIS A 59 3.18 12.15 7.99
CA HIS A 59 3.94 12.05 6.76
C HIS A 59 3.54 10.78 6.00
N LYS A 60 3.37 10.91 4.68
CA LYS A 60 3.15 9.78 3.79
C LYS A 60 4.48 9.07 3.57
N MET A 61 4.55 7.78 3.88
CA MET A 61 5.79 7.00 3.78
C MET A 61 5.83 6.18 2.50
N ALA A 62 4.70 5.59 2.12
CA ALA A 62 4.59 4.78 0.93
C ALA A 62 3.18 4.80 0.34
N GLU A 63 3.11 4.53 -0.96
CA GLU A 63 1.91 4.19 -1.72
C GLU A 63 2.17 2.86 -2.43
N LEU A 64 1.17 1.97 -2.40
CA LEU A 64 1.16 0.76 -3.21
C LEU A 64 0.07 0.90 -4.26
N LYS A 65 0.44 0.83 -5.53
CA LYS A 65 -0.52 0.72 -6.61
C LYS A 65 -0.89 -0.73 -6.79
N ILE A 66 -2.18 -1.00 -6.77
CA ILE A 66 -2.76 -2.33 -6.89
C ILE A 66 -3.61 -2.38 -8.14
N HIS A 67 -3.48 -3.46 -8.89
CA HIS A 67 -4.39 -3.81 -9.96
C HIS A 67 -5.30 -4.95 -9.51
N VAL A 68 -6.60 -4.69 -9.52
CA VAL A 68 -7.67 -5.66 -9.26
C VAL A 68 -8.22 -6.09 -10.62
N PRO A 69 -8.17 -7.39 -10.96
CA PRO A 69 -8.62 -7.86 -12.27
C PRO A 69 -10.13 -7.66 -12.45
N LEU A 70 -10.52 -7.32 -13.67
CA LEU A 70 -11.92 -7.17 -14.08
C LEU A 70 -12.31 -8.26 -15.09
N ASP A 71 -13.55 -8.70 -15.07
CA ASP A 71 -14.14 -9.60 -16.07
C ASP A 71 -14.57 -8.84 -17.33
N ASP A 72 -15.07 -9.57 -18.34
CA ASP A 72 -15.53 -9.00 -19.62
C ASP A 72 -16.72 -8.02 -19.46
N ASP A 73 -17.43 -8.08 -18.33
CA ASP A 73 -18.53 -7.15 -17.98
C ASP A 73 -18.02 -5.92 -17.21
N GLY A 74 -16.72 -5.83 -16.92
CA GLY A 74 -16.12 -4.76 -16.11
C GLY A 74 -16.35 -4.89 -14.60
N LYS A 75 -16.73 -6.06 -14.10
CA LYS A 75 -16.87 -6.36 -12.66
C LYS A 75 -15.58 -6.99 -12.14
N PHE A 76 -15.37 -6.98 -10.82
CA PHE A 76 -14.20 -7.64 -10.23
C PHE A 76 -14.20 -9.15 -10.53
N ALA A 77 -13.14 -9.62 -11.18
CA ALA A 77 -12.92 -11.02 -11.50
C ALA A 77 -12.57 -11.83 -10.24
N GLU A 78 -12.69 -13.16 -10.34
CA GLU A 78 -12.32 -14.09 -9.26
C GLU A 78 -10.83 -14.48 -9.28
N GLU A 79 -9.98 -13.57 -9.74
CA GLU A 79 -8.53 -13.75 -9.84
C GLU A 79 -7.79 -12.99 -8.73
N ASP A 80 -6.54 -13.40 -8.47
CA ASP A 80 -5.69 -12.70 -7.51
C ASP A 80 -5.34 -11.30 -8.04
N SER A 81 -5.31 -10.33 -7.12
CA SER A 81 -4.85 -8.99 -7.44
C SER A 81 -3.33 -8.92 -7.39
N LYS A 82 -2.75 -7.81 -7.82
CA LYS A 82 -1.30 -7.61 -7.71
C LYS A 82 -0.96 -6.20 -7.29
N ILE A 83 0.05 -6.07 -6.45
CA ILE A 83 0.81 -4.83 -6.38
C ILE A 83 1.57 -4.72 -7.70
N THR A 84 1.60 -3.53 -8.29
CA THR A 84 2.31 -3.26 -9.55
C THR A 84 3.46 -2.29 -9.35
N GLU A 85 3.27 -1.32 -8.46
CA GLU A 85 4.22 -0.23 -8.23
C GLU A 85 4.24 0.14 -6.74
N ILE A 86 5.40 0.55 -6.26
CA ILE A 86 5.57 1.23 -4.97
C ILE A 86 6.13 2.62 -5.21
N THR A 87 5.53 3.62 -4.58
CA THR A 87 6.09 4.97 -4.47
C THR A 87 6.37 5.28 -3.01
N TRP A 88 7.53 5.84 -2.68
CA TRP A 88 7.90 6.15 -1.30
C TRP A 88 8.55 7.53 -1.15
N GLU A 89 8.51 8.05 0.08
CA GLU A 89 9.21 9.29 0.45
C GLU A 89 10.72 9.04 0.56
N SER A 90 11.52 9.74 -0.23
CA SER A 90 12.98 9.69 -0.15
C SER A 90 13.61 10.96 0.46
N ASP A 91 12.81 11.93 0.91
CA ASP A 91 13.33 13.09 1.62
C ASP A 91 14.01 12.66 2.94
N PRO A 92 15.33 12.89 3.10
CA PRO A 92 16.06 12.49 4.29
C PRO A 92 15.61 13.25 5.56
N GLU A 93 14.95 14.40 5.45
CA GLU A 93 14.35 15.08 6.60
C GLU A 93 13.12 14.34 7.13
N ARG A 94 12.39 13.64 6.26
CA ARG A 94 11.20 12.87 6.60
C ARG A 94 11.49 11.41 6.91
N HIS A 95 12.39 10.80 6.15
CA HIS A 95 12.84 9.43 6.35
C HIS A 95 14.32 9.28 6.02
N ARG A 96 15.15 9.30 7.08
CA ARG A 96 16.59 9.14 6.93
C ARG A 96 16.96 7.78 6.35
N ASN A 97 17.95 7.77 5.46
CA ASN A 97 18.58 6.59 4.88
C ASN A 97 17.61 5.63 4.17
N GLN A 98 16.52 6.16 3.61
CA GLN A 98 15.54 5.34 2.92
C GLN A 98 16.08 4.83 1.58
N THR A 99 16.09 3.51 1.40
CA THR A 99 16.44 2.85 0.13
C THR A 99 15.20 2.20 -0.48
N GLU A 100 15.31 1.75 -1.73
CA GLU A 100 14.24 0.98 -2.39
C GLU A 100 13.94 -0.32 -1.64
N GLU A 101 14.96 -1.09 -1.24
CA GLU A 101 14.79 -2.32 -0.48
C GLU A 101 14.14 -2.05 0.88
N GLY A 102 14.55 -0.96 1.54
CA GLY A 102 13.94 -0.51 2.78
C GLY A 102 12.48 -0.12 2.60
N ALA A 103 12.12 0.52 1.48
CA ALA A 103 10.74 0.90 1.17
C ALA A 103 9.85 -0.33 0.95
N LYS A 104 10.34 -1.28 0.15
CA LYS A 104 9.67 -2.54 -0.13
C LYS A 104 9.50 -3.37 1.15
N ALA A 105 10.52 -3.44 2.00
CA ALA A 105 10.46 -4.13 3.29
C ALA A 105 9.44 -3.47 4.24
N MET A 106 9.50 -2.14 4.40
CA MET A 106 8.55 -1.38 5.21
C MET A 106 7.11 -1.61 4.77
N ALA A 107 6.82 -1.48 3.47
CA ALA A 107 5.46 -1.67 2.97
C ALA A 107 4.96 -3.11 3.21
N ARG A 108 5.82 -4.12 3.04
CA ARG A 108 5.52 -5.52 3.38
C ARG A 108 5.23 -5.71 4.86
N GLU A 109 6.02 -5.09 5.74
CA GLU A 109 5.81 -5.15 7.18
C GLU A 109 4.49 -4.49 7.59
N VAL A 110 4.13 -3.36 6.97
CA VAL A 110 2.82 -2.72 7.20
C VAL A 110 1.69 -3.65 6.77
N CYS A 111 1.76 -4.22 5.56
CA CYS A 111 0.77 -5.20 5.12
C CYS A 111 0.64 -6.37 6.12
N ASN A 112 1.76 -6.98 6.52
CA ASN A 112 1.74 -8.16 7.36
C ASN A 112 1.31 -7.87 8.81
N TRP A 113 1.88 -6.85 9.45
CA TRP A 113 1.74 -6.63 10.90
C TRP A 113 0.61 -5.65 11.25
N VAL A 114 0.28 -4.70 10.37
CA VAL A 114 -0.75 -3.69 10.63
C VAL A 114 -2.09 -4.13 10.05
N LEU A 115 -2.07 -4.70 8.84
CA LEU A 115 -3.30 -5.10 8.13
C LEU A 115 -3.60 -6.59 8.24
N ASP A 116 -2.68 -7.39 8.80
CA ASP A 116 -2.72 -8.86 8.79
C ASP A 116 -2.95 -9.45 7.39
N VAL A 117 -2.26 -8.87 6.40
CA VAL A 117 -2.28 -9.26 4.99
C VAL A 117 -1.09 -10.16 4.70
N LYS A 118 -1.35 -11.37 4.17
CA LYS A 118 -0.30 -12.27 3.69
C LYS A 118 -0.14 -12.13 2.17
N LEU A 119 0.90 -11.40 1.76
CA LEU A 119 1.27 -11.27 0.36
C LEU A 119 1.94 -12.58 -0.12
N GLY A 120 1.77 -12.91 -1.41
CA GLY A 120 2.36 -14.11 -2.02
C GLY A 120 3.79 -13.94 -2.51
#